data_AF-A0A958B388-F1
#
_entry.id   AF-A0A958B388-F1
#
_cell.length_a   1.000
_cell.length_b   1.000
_cell.length_c   1.000
_cell.angle_alpha   90.00
_cell.angle_beta   90.00
_cell.angle_gamma   90.00
#
_symmetry.space_group_name_H-M   'P 1'
#
loop_
_entity.id
_entity.type
_entity.pdbx_description
1 polymer ?
#
loop_
_entity_poly.entity_id
_entity_poly.type
_entity_poly.pdbx_seq_one_letter_code
_entity_poly.pdbx_strand_id
1 'polypeptide(L)'
;MRNNTPRLAWVVLLISFSICLLLVFSGPVAARWFFAHSAADEPALLRVTSGTMLLLTPGSGDPRAVVDSREVDPGTLIQSDQSAQGSLSFTLNGVDSSPEVATVQIYPTVQLELARNTRPRFGVSNDP
;
A
#
# COMPACT_ATOMS: atom_id res chain seq x y z
N MET A 1 22.32 46.08 -37.33
CA MET A 1 21.88 45.07 -36.34
C MET A 1 22.98 44.02 -36.25
N ARG A 2 23.85 44.09 -35.24
CA ARG A 2 24.93 43.13 -35.05
C ARG A 2 24.48 42.18 -33.96
N ASN A 3 23.92 41.08 -34.41
CA ASN A 3 23.18 40.14 -33.57
C ASN A 3 24.21 39.43 -32.69
N ASN A 4 23.92 39.31 -31.40
CA ASN A 4 24.80 38.72 -30.40
C ASN A 4 24.84 37.18 -30.51
N THR A 5 24.97 36.69 -31.75
CA THR A 5 25.01 35.28 -32.15
C THR A 5 25.94 34.41 -31.29
N PRO A 6 27.16 34.84 -30.91
CA PRO A 6 28.02 33.98 -30.10
C PRO A 6 27.48 33.77 -28.67
N ARG A 7 26.83 34.77 -28.06
CA ARG A 7 26.26 34.62 -26.72
C ARG A 7 25.05 33.69 -26.73
N LEU A 8 24.22 33.77 -27.77
CA LEU A 8 23.07 32.88 -27.95
C LEU A 8 23.52 31.42 -28.12
N ALA A 9 24.57 31.18 -28.93
CA ALA A 9 25.12 29.84 -29.14
C ALA A 9 25.65 29.20 -27.84
N TRP A 10 26.36 29.97 -27.02
CA TRP A 10 26.82 29.52 -25.70
C TRP A 10 25.67 29.19 -24.76
N VAL A 11 24.61 30.00 -24.76
CA VAL A 11 23.41 29.75 -23.94
C VAL A 11 22.73 28.45 -24.34
N VAL A 12 22.53 28.21 -25.64
CA VAL A 12 21.90 26.97 -26.13
C VAL A 12 22.76 25.74 -25.79
N LEU A 13 24.08 25.85 -25.92
CA LEU A 13 24.99 24.75 -25.60
C LEU A 13 24.97 24.42 -24.10
N LEU A 14 24.97 25.43 -23.23
CA LEU A 14 24.85 25.25 -21.78
C LEU A 14 23.50 24.65 -21.39
N ILE A 15 22.39 25.12 -21.98
CA ILE A 15 21.05 24.58 -21.71
C ILE A 15 20.98 23.10 -22.11
N SER A 16 21.45 22.77 -23.32
CA SER A 16 21.46 21.37 -23.80
C SER A 16 22.31 20.48 -22.90
N PHE A 17 23.49 20.96 -22.49
CA PHE A 17 24.35 20.24 -21.55
C PHE A 17 23.69 20.04 -20.18
N SER A 18 23.07 21.08 -19.62
CA SER A 18 22.33 20.98 -18.36
C SER A 18 21.15 20.02 -18.45
N ILE A 19 20.39 20.03 -19.55
CA ILE A 19 19.30 19.06 -19.79
C ILE A 19 19.86 17.65 -19.86
N CYS A 20 20.96 17.44 -20.56
CA CYS A 20 21.62 16.13 -20.66
C CYS A 20 22.05 15.62 -19.28
N LEU A 21 22.68 16.46 -18.46
CA LEU A 21 23.03 16.10 -17.09
C LEU A 21 21.79 15.77 -16.25
N LEU A 22 20.74 16.61 -16.33
CA LEU A 22 19.50 16.37 -15.60
C LEU A 22 18.89 15.02 -15.96
N LEU A 23 18.85 14.65 -17.24
CA LEU A 23 18.36 13.33 -17.70
C LEU A 23 19.21 12.17 -17.15
N VAL A 24 20.54 12.33 -17.14
CA VAL A 24 21.46 11.31 -16.63
C VAL A 24 21.31 11.11 -15.13
N PHE A 25 21.04 12.16 -14.36
CA PHE A 25 20.82 12.04 -12.91
C PHE A 25 19.38 11.65 -12.56
N SER A 26 18.38 12.16 -13.28
CA SER A 26 16.97 11.89 -12.99
C SER A 26 16.62 10.43 -13.24
N GLY A 27 17.19 9.79 -14.26
CA GLY A 27 16.96 8.37 -14.54
C GLY A 27 17.25 7.45 -13.34
N PRO A 28 18.49 7.36 -12.84
CA PRO A 28 18.84 6.48 -11.74
C PRO A 28 18.18 6.90 -10.42
N VAL A 29 18.00 8.21 -10.17
CA VAL A 29 17.32 8.69 -8.97
C VAL A 29 15.84 8.29 -8.99
N ALA A 30 15.14 8.50 -10.10
CA ALA A 30 13.75 8.10 -10.27
C ALA A 30 13.60 6.57 -10.19
N ALA A 31 14.50 5.81 -10.81
CA ALA A 31 14.49 4.36 -10.72
C ALA A 31 14.67 3.88 -9.28
N ARG A 32 15.67 4.40 -8.56
CA ARG A 32 15.91 4.04 -7.16
C ARG A 32 14.72 4.41 -6.29
N TRP A 33 14.14 5.60 -6.50
CA TRP A 33 12.95 6.03 -5.77
C TRP A 33 11.75 5.12 -6.05
N PHE A 34 11.54 4.73 -7.30
CA PHE A 34 10.46 3.82 -7.71
C PHE A 34 10.61 2.43 -7.09
N PHE A 35 11.81 1.84 -7.10
CA PHE A 35 12.03 0.54 -6.46
C PHE A 35 11.88 0.58 -4.93
N ALA A 36 12.21 1.72 -4.30
CA ALA A 36 12.07 1.89 -2.86
C ALA A 36 10.60 2.10 -2.44
N HIS A 37 9.82 2.92 -3.15
CA HIS A 37 8.48 3.32 -2.68
C HIS A 37 7.34 2.56 -3.35
N SER A 38 7.64 1.58 -4.22
CA SER A 38 6.60 0.73 -4.79
C SER A 38 6.08 -0.24 -3.74
N ALA A 39 4.98 0.14 -3.12
CA ALA A 39 4.18 -0.70 -2.23
C ALA A 39 3.05 -1.40 -3.01
N ALA A 40 2.68 -2.59 -2.55
CA ALA A 40 1.48 -3.30 -2.98
C ALA A 40 0.57 -3.53 -1.78
N ASP A 41 -0.73 -3.30 -1.96
CA ASP A 41 -1.73 -3.62 -0.95
C ASP A 41 -1.83 -5.14 -0.76
N GLU A 42 -1.99 -5.56 0.48
CA GLU A 42 -2.03 -6.97 0.87
C GLU A 42 -3.30 -7.24 1.70
N PRO A 43 -4.11 -8.26 1.36
CA PRO A 43 -5.26 -8.62 2.17
C PRO A 43 -4.81 -9.17 3.53
N ALA A 44 -5.58 -8.87 4.57
CA ALA A 44 -5.42 -9.48 5.90
C ALA A 44 -6.43 -10.61 6.07
N LEU A 45 -6.08 -11.65 6.83
CA LEU A 45 -6.98 -12.78 7.07
C LEU A 45 -7.82 -12.52 8.33
N LEU A 46 -9.12 -12.33 8.17
CA LEU A 46 -10.06 -12.30 9.28
C LEU A 46 -10.54 -13.71 9.59
N ARG A 47 -10.44 -14.12 10.84
CA ARG A 47 -10.95 -15.40 11.34
C ARG A 47 -11.93 -15.16 12.48
N VAL A 48 -13.19 -15.50 12.26
CA VAL A 48 -14.25 -15.38 13.27
C VAL A 48 -14.20 -16.63 14.15
N THR A 49 -14.09 -16.42 15.45
CA THR A 49 -14.07 -17.49 16.47
C THR A 49 -15.47 -17.73 17.04
N SER A 50 -16.30 -16.69 17.13
CA SER A 50 -17.68 -16.78 17.60
C SER A 50 -18.52 -15.65 17.03
N GLY A 51 -19.84 -15.85 16.95
CA GLY A 51 -20.81 -14.86 16.47
C GLY A 51 -20.67 -14.55 14.98
N THR A 52 -21.14 -13.36 14.57
CA THR A 52 -21.11 -12.89 13.18
C THR A 52 -20.45 -11.52 13.09
N MET A 53 -19.46 -11.39 12.21
CA MET A 53 -18.84 -10.10 11.92
C MET A 53 -19.41 -9.51 10.62
N LEU A 54 -19.70 -8.21 10.64
CA LEU A 54 -20.12 -7.46 9.47
C LEU A 54 -18.90 -6.81 8.82
N LEU A 55 -18.72 -7.03 7.52
CA LEU A 55 -17.72 -6.33 6.72
C LEU A 55 -18.39 -5.35 5.76
N LEU A 56 -17.95 -4.11 5.78
CA LEU A 56 -18.27 -3.09 4.79
C LEU A 56 -17.03 -2.84 3.95
N THR A 57 -16.96 -3.45 2.78
CA THR A 57 -15.86 -3.23 1.83
C THR A 57 -16.11 -1.93 1.05
N PRO A 58 -15.10 -1.06 0.91
CA PRO A 58 -15.25 0.19 0.17
C PRO A 58 -15.63 -0.10 -1.29
N GLY A 59 -16.76 0.43 -1.73
CA GLY A 59 -17.29 0.23 -3.09
C GLY A 59 -18.29 -0.92 -3.24
N SER A 60 -18.38 -1.85 -2.28
CA SER A 60 -19.53 -2.76 -2.19
C SER A 60 -20.57 -2.12 -1.29
N GLY A 61 -21.69 -1.67 -1.85
CA GLY A 61 -22.76 -1.01 -1.07
C GLY A 61 -23.46 -1.92 -0.06
N ASP A 62 -23.17 -3.23 -0.08
CA ASP A 62 -23.84 -4.23 0.75
C ASP A 62 -22.92 -4.73 1.89
N PRO A 63 -23.35 -4.59 3.15
CA PRO A 63 -22.69 -5.24 4.28
C PRO A 63 -22.68 -6.76 4.09
N ARG A 64 -21.51 -7.38 4.28
CA ARG A 64 -21.36 -8.83 4.21
C ARG A 64 -21.13 -9.43 5.58
N ALA A 65 -21.99 -10.36 5.97
CA ALA A 65 -21.82 -11.16 7.17
C ALA A 65 -20.76 -12.26 6.95
N VAL A 66 -19.81 -12.39 7.87
CA VAL A 66 -18.78 -13.44 7.90
C VAL A 66 -18.81 -14.15 9.24
N VAL A 67 -18.73 -15.48 9.18
CA VAL A 67 -18.91 -16.39 10.33
C VAL A 67 -17.73 -17.36 10.49
N ASP A 68 -16.84 -17.44 9.48
CA ASP A 68 -15.67 -18.32 9.48
C ASP A 68 -14.42 -17.48 9.16
N SER A 69 -13.62 -17.84 8.16
CA SER A 69 -12.48 -17.03 7.71
C SER A 69 -12.73 -16.33 6.38
N ARG A 70 -12.18 -15.13 6.21
CA ARG A 70 -12.18 -14.40 4.95
C ARG A 70 -11.01 -13.43 4.84
N GLU A 71 -10.47 -13.27 3.64
CA GLU A 71 -9.57 -12.18 3.30
C GLU A 71 -10.31 -10.83 3.34
N VAL A 72 -9.63 -9.84 3.90
CA VAL A 72 -10.12 -8.48 4.11
C VAL A 72 -9.15 -7.51 3.46
N ASP A 73 -9.63 -6.79 2.46
CA ASP A 73 -8.86 -5.77 1.78
C ASP A 73 -8.72 -4.50 2.63
N PRO A 74 -7.64 -3.73 2.47
CA PRO A 74 -7.51 -2.41 3.06
C PRO A 74 -8.70 -1.50 2.74
N GLY A 75 -9.05 -0.64 3.69
CA GLY A 75 -10.22 0.23 3.68
C GLY A 75 -11.53 -0.46 4.13
N THR A 76 -11.51 -1.77 4.39
CA THR A 76 -12.71 -2.48 4.86
C THR A 76 -12.98 -2.20 6.34
N LEU A 77 -14.24 -1.91 6.65
CA LEU A 77 -14.72 -1.67 7.99
C LEU A 77 -15.34 -2.95 8.57
N ILE A 78 -14.84 -3.37 9.73
CA ILE A 78 -15.23 -4.58 10.45
C ILE A 78 -16.05 -4.16 11.67
N GLN A 79 -17.28 -4.66 11.79
CA GLN A 79 -18.13 -4.47 12.97
C GLN A 79 -18.40 -5.81 13.63
N SER A 80 -18.17 -5.90 14.93
CA SER A 80 -18.54 -7.06 15.74
C SER A 80 -19.88 -6.83 16.44
N ASP A 81 -20.75 -7.86 16.45
CA ASP A 81 -21.97 -7.87 17.27
C ASP A 81 -21.67 -8.13 18.77
N GLN A 82 -22.72 -8.29 19.59
CA GLN A 82 -22.60 -8.52 21.05
C GLN A 82 -22.00 -9.88 21.44
N SER A 83 -22.02 -10.84 20.53
CA SER A 83 -21.49 -12.20 20.65
C SER A 83 -20.26 -12.47 19.77
N ALA A 84 -19.94 -11.54 18.87
CA ALA A 84 -18.92 -11.75 17.85
C ALA A 84 -17.51 -11.56 18.40
N GLN A 85 -16.66 -12.55 18.17
CA GLN A 85 -15.26 -12.58 18.55
C GLN A 85 -14.44 -13.17 17.41
N GLY A 86 -13.22 -12.69 17.23
CA GLY A 86 -12.35 -13.18 16.16
C GLY A 86 -10.96 -12.58 16.24
N SER A 87 -10.15 -12.90 15.24
CA SER A 87 -8.80 -12.40 15.10
C SER A 87 -8.56 -11.95 13.67
N LEU A 88 -7.86 -10.84 13.51
CA LEU A 88 -7.32 -10.38 12.25
C LEU A 88 -5.83 -10.73 12.22
N SER A 89 -5.46 -11.60 11.31
CA SER A 89 -4.11 -12.12 11.15
C SER A 89 -3.45 -11.48 9.93
N PHE A 90 -2.24 -10.97 10.11
CA PHE A 90 -1.41 -10.40 9.06
C PHE A 90 -0.34 -11.42 8.67
N THR A 91 -0.43 -11.96 7.46
CA THR A 91 0.49 -13.00 6.97
C THR A 91 1.53 -12.43 6.03
N LEU A 92 2.74 -12.98 6.09
CA LEU A 92 3.85 -12.55 5.26
C LEU A 92 3.60 -13.03 3.82
N ASN A 93 3.26 -12.14 2.88
CA ASN A 93 2.82 -12.44 1.51
C ASN A 93 1.32 -12.65 1.30
N GLY A 94 0.48 -12.39 2.32
CA GLY A 94 -0.98 -12.31 2.11
C GLY A 94 -1.60 -13.65 1.71
N VAL A 95 -0.90 -14.75 2.00
CA VAL A 95 -1.36 -16.12 1.74
C VAL A 95 -1.47 -16.83 3.09
N ASP A 96 -2.60 -17.48 3.33
CA ASP A 96 -2.92 -18.19 4.59
C ASP A 96 -1.87 -19.20 5.07
N SER A 97 -1.05 -19.74 4.17
CA SER A 97 0.03 -20.69 4.49
C SER A 97 1.35 -20.04 4.88
N SER A 98 1.40 -18.71 4.90
CA SER A 98 2.60 -17.96 5.21
C SER A 98 2.71 -17.66 6.71
N PRO A 99 3.92 -17.43 7.24
CA PRO A 99 4.09 -17.10 8.65
C PRO A 99 3.29 -15.84 9.02
N GLU A 100 2.58 -15.92 10.13
CA GLU A 100 1.84 -14.80 10.71
C GLU A 100 2.83 -13.82 11.36
N VAL A 101 2.76 -12.56 10.94
CA VAL A 101 3.63 -11.47 11.42
C VAL A 101 3.01 -10.78 12.62
N ALA A 102 1.70 -10.59 12.59
CA ALA A 102 0.94 -9.95 13.65
C ALA A 102 -0.49 -10.49 13.72
N THR A 103 -1.06 -10.47 14.92
CA THR A 103 -2.44 -10.85 15.17
C THR A 103 -3.12 -9.78 16.00
N VAL A 104 -4.31 -9.36 15.60
CA VAL A 104 -5.16 -8.45 16.36
C VAL A 104 -6.41 -9.21 16.79
N GLN A 105 -6.62 -9.35 18.10
CA GLN A 105 -7.84 -9.94 18.64
C GLN A 105 -8.96 -8.91 18.70
N ILE A 106 -10.13 -9.30 18.19
CA ILE A 106 -11.34 -8.49 18.10
C ILE A 106 -12.34 -9.03 19.11
N TYR A 107 -12.73 -8.16 20.03
CA TYR A 107 -13.73 -8.44 21.07
C TYR A 107 -15.13 -7.98 20.65
N PRO A 108 -16.20 -8.35 21.40
CA PRO A 108 -17.55 -7.97 21.05
C PRO A 108 -17.80 -6.46 21.13
N THR A 109 -18.74 -5.96 20.32
CA THR A 109 -19.16 -4.55 20.29
C THR A 109 -18.02 -3.57 20.00
N VAL A 110 -17.15 -3.91 19.05
CA VAL A 110 -16.09 -3.02 18.56
C VAL A 110 -16.22 -2.80 17.06
N GLN A 111 -15.75 -1.62 16.63
CA GLN A 111 -15.64 -1.24 15.24
C GLN A 111 -14.16 -1.04 14.94
N LEU A 112 -13.66 -1.77 13.94
CA LEU A 112 -12.27 -1.70 13.50
C LEU A 112 -12.26 -1.39 12.01
N GLU A 113 -11.36 -0.52 11.58
CA GLU A 113 -11.14 -0.25 10.16
C GLU A 113 -9.73 -0.71 9.81
N LEU A 114 -9.61 -1.54 8.77
CA LEU A 114 -8.31 -1.89 8.22
C LEU A 114 -7.80 -0.75 7.35
N ALA A 115 -7.28 0.32 7.95
CA ALA A 115 -6.91 1.53 7.20
C ALA A 115 -5.86 1.28 6.10
N ARG A 116 -4.82 0.51 6.42
CA ARG A 116 -3.74 0.20 5.50
C ARG A 116 -3.07 -1.13 5.85
N ASN A 117 -2.82 -1.95 4.84
CA ASN A 117 -1.92 -3.09 4.92
C ASN A 117 -1.14 -3.17 3.61
N THR A 118 0.11 -2.73 3.65
CA THR A 118 0.97 -2.62 2.47
C THR A 118 2.25 -3.39 2.69
N ARG A 119 2.77 -3.97 1.62
CA ARG A 119 4.11 -4.55 1.60
C ARG A 119 4.97 -3.90 0.52
N PRO A 120 6.29 -3.76 0.75
CA PRO A 120 7.20 -3.37 -0.31
C PRO A 120 7.23 -4.46 -1.39
N ARG A 121 7.09 -4.06 -2.66
CA ARG A 121 7.09 -4.98 -3.79
C ARG A 121 8.46 -5.59 -4.05
N PHE A 122 9.51 -4.90 -3.62
CA PHE A 122 10.91 -5.31 -3.82
C PHE A 122 11.62 -5.37 -2.48
N GLY A 123 12.36 -6.46 -2.23
CA GLY A 123 13.13 -6.65 -0.98
C GLY A 123 14.29 -5.66 -0.76
N VAL A 124 14.50 -4.71 -1.68
CA VAL A 124 15.48 -3.61 -1.54
C VAL A 124 14.87 -2.38 -0.85
N SER A 125 13.54 -2.33 -0.72
CA SER A 125 12.85 -1.26 -0.02
C SER A 125 12.97 -1.43 1.49
N ASN A 126 13.23 -0.32 2.18
CA ASN A 126 13.18 -0.22 3.64
C ASN A 126 11.89 0.47 4.13
N ASP A 127 10.95 0.77 3.23
CA ASP A 127 9.67 1.37 3.62
C ASP A 127 8.78 0.31 4.27
N PRO A 128 8.08 0.63 5.38
CA PRO A 128 7.20 -0.28 6.09
C PRO A 128 5.90 -0.59 5.32
#